data_AF-F0WPS7-F1
#
_entry.id   AF-F0WPS7-F1
#
_cell.length_a   1.000
_cell.length_b   1.000
_cell.length_c   1.000
_cell.angle_alpha   90.00
_cell.angle_beta   90.00
_cell.angle_gamma   90.00
#
_symmetry.space_group_name_H-M   'P 1'
#
loop_
_entity.id
_entity.type
_entity.pdbx_description
1 polymer ?
#
loop_
_entity_poly.entity_id
_entity_poly.type
_entity_poly.pdbx_seq_one_letter_code
_entity_poly.pdbx_strand_id
1 'polypeptide(L)'
;MNTTNKAFNYVFNTASEDHKVSKLLSGSKPTYRVLLADLNTFDAQTQVKIAEVQELLFTACPKLGSGKYNVCQRVLDNLTAYLILHYPLMKVMHPEGPTVKRLEQ
;
A
#
# COMPACT_ATOMS: atom_id res chain seq x y z
N MET A 1 -24.45 -3.33 -29.41
CA MET A 1 -23.77 -3.48 -28.11
C MET A 1 -22.75 -4.60 -28.30
N ASN A 2 -21.46 -4.28 -28.38
CA ASN A 2 -20.44 -5.26 -28.75
C ASN A 2 -20.05 -6.05 -27.49
N THR A 3 -20.61 -7.25 -27.34
CA THR A 3 -20.36 -8.12 -26.19
C THR A 3 -18.98 -8.75 -26.34
N THR A 4 -17.91 -8.00 -26.05
CA THR A 4 -16.57 -8.57 -26.03
C THR A 4 -16.53 -9.66 -24.96
N ASN A 5 -16.25 -10.89 -25.37
CA ASN A 5 -16.21 -12.05 -24.49
C ASN A 5 -15.19 -11.79 -23.35
N LYS A 6 -15.62 -11.96 -22.09
CA LYS A 6 -14.77 -11.74 -20.90
C LYS A 6 -13.47 -12.55 -20.94
N ALA A 7 -13.50 -13.77 -21.51
CA ALA A 7 -12.31 -14.59 -21.69
C ALA A 7 -11.32 -13.94 -22.67
N PHE A 8 -11.80 -13.34 -23.76
CA PHE A 8 -10.94 -12.60 -24.70
C PHE A 8 -10.30 -11.39 -24.04
N ASN A 9 -11.04 -10.62 -23.22
CA ASN A 9 -10.45 -9.50 -22.48
C ASN A 9 -9.36 -9.96 -21.50
N TYR A 10 -9.56 -11.11 -20.83
CA TYR A 10 -8.57 -11.67 -19.91
C TYR A 10 -7.29 -12.17 -20.60
N VAL A 11 -7.41 -12.71 -21.82
CA VAL A 11 -6.26 -13.16 -22.64
C VAL A 11 -5.37 -11.98 -23.04
N PHE A 12 -5.95 -10.82 -23.37
CA PHE A 12 -5.20 -9.66 -23.84
C PHE A 12 -4.89 -8.62 -22.75
N ASN A 13 -5.65 -8.60 -21.66
CA ASN A 13 -5.56 -7.55 -20.63
C ASN A 13 -5.59 -8.12 -19.19
N THR A 14 -4.94 -9.27 -18.95
CA THR A 14 -4.96 -10.00 -17.67
C THR A 14 -4.80 -9.07 -16.46
N ALA A 15 -3.78 -8.22 -16.45
CA ALA A 15 -3.52 -7.31 -15.32
C ALA A 15 -4.66 -6.30 -15.08
N SER A 16 -5.29 -5.79 -16.15
CA SER A 16 -6.41 -4.85 -16.02
C SER A 16 -7.66 -5.55 -15.48
N GLU A 17 -7.92 -6.77 -15.95
CA GLU A 17 -9.05 -7.58 -15.48
C GLU A 17 -8.85 -8.05 -14.05
N ASP A 18 -7.65 -8.48 -13.66
CA ASP A 18 -7.31 -8.83 -12.28
C ASP A 18 -7.52 -7.66 -11.32
N HIS A 19 -7.16 -6.45 -11.74
CA HIS A 19 -7.42 -5.25 -10.96
C HIS A 19 -8.93 -5.00 -10.78
N LYS A 20 -9.75 -5.24 -11.81
CA LYS A 20 -11.22 -5.14 -11.73
C LYS A 20 -11.80 -6.19 -10.79
N VAL A 21 -11.31 -7.44 -10.86
CA VAL A 21 -11.72 -8.53 -9.97
C VAL A 21 -11.34 -8.22 -8.53
N SER A 22 -10.11 -7.78 -8.28
CA SER A 22 -9.64 -7.38 -6.95
C SER A 22 -10.51 -6.29 -6.32
N LYS A 23 -10.89 -5.25 -7.10
CA LYS A 23 -11.83 -4.22 -6.64
C LYS A 23 -13.20 -4.78 -6.30
N LEU A 24 -13.73 -5.67 -7.13
CA LEU A 24 -15.02 -6.29 -6.86
C LEU A 24 -14.99 -7.11 -5.56
N LEU A 25 -13.91 -7.87 -5.33
CA LEU A 25 -13.71 -8.66 -4.13
C LEU A 25 -13.52 -7.80 -2.86
N SER A 26 -13.00 -6.58 -2.99
CA SER A 26 -12.92 -5.62 -1.90
C SER A 26 -14.21 -4.82 -1.67
N GLY A 27 -15.32 -5.19 -2.32
CA GLY A 27 -16.61 -4.49 -2.21
C GLY A 27 -16.68 -3.17 -2.97
N SER A 28 -15.68 -2.87 -3.81
CA SER A 28 -15.60 -1.65 -4.62
C SER A 28 -16.14 -1.85 -6.04
N LYS A 29 -16.54 -0.76 -6.69
CA LYS A 29 -16.92 -0.81 -8.12
C LYS A 29 -15.68 -1.08 -8.98
N PRO A 30 -15.75 -1.95 -10.01
CA PRO A 30 -14.60 -2.25 -10.89
C PRO A 30 -13.99 -1.02 -11.58
N THR A 31 -14.83 -0.01 -11.86
CA THR A 31 -14.44 1.25 -12.52
C THR A 31 -13.88 2.30 -11.56
N TYR A 32 -13.97 2.07 -10.25
CA TYR A 32 -13.53 3.05 -9.26
C TYR A 32 -12.02 3.24 -9.34
N ARG A 33 -11.55 4.48 -9.27
CA ARG A 33 -10.13 4.78 -9.11
C ARG A 33 -9.78 4.72 -7.63
N VAL A 34 -8.91 3.79 -7.27
CA VAL A 34 -8.31 3.75 -5.93
C VAL A 34 -7.19 4.79 -5.92
N LEU A 35 -7.40 5.89 -5.22
CA LEU A 35 -6.35 6.86 -4.96
C LEU A 35 -5.48 6.31 -3.83
N LEU A 36 -4.20 6.16 -4.12
CA LEU A 36 -3.22 5.73 -3.13
C LEU A 36 -2.71 6.96 -2.39
N ALA A 37 -2.53 6.83 -1.07
CA ALA A 37 -1.82 7.84 -0.30
C ALA A 37 -0.40 8.01 -0.85
N ASP A 38 0.01 9.27 -0.99
CA ASP A 38 1.29 9.67 -1.58
C ASP A 38 2.08 10.48 -0.56
N LEU A 39 3.30 10.05 -0.27
CA LEU A 39 4.20 10.71 0.68
C LEU A 39 4.83 11.99 0.08
N ASN A 40 4.79 12.16 -1.24
CA ASN A 40 5.35 13.33 -1.91
C ASN A 40 4.62 14.64 -1.57
N THR A 41 3.47 14.57 -0.89
CA THR A 41 2.74 15.75 -0.41
C THR A 41 3.40 16.44 0.78
N PHE A 42 4.28 15.73 1.50
CA PHE A 42 5.01 16.28 2.65
C PHE A 42 6.21 17.11 2.19
N ASP A 43 6.61 18.09 3.01
CA ASP A 43 7.82 18.87 2.79
C ASP A 43 9.09 18.02 2.93
N ALA A 44 10.21 18.51 2.38
CA ALA A 44 11.47 17.77 2.34
C ALA A 44 11.99 17.35 3.73
N GLN A 45 11.79 18.19 4.76
CA GLN A 45 12.23 17.84 6.11
C GLN A 45 11.39 16.70 6.68
N THR A 46 10.08 16.74 6.46
CA THR A 46 9.18 15.66 6.86
C THR A 46 9.44 14.37 6.09
N GLN A 47 9.77 14.45 4.80
CA GLN A 47 10.13 13.28 4.00
C GLN A 47 11.36 12.53 4.55
N VAL A 48 12.38 13.25 5.04
CA VAL A 48 13.56 12.63 5.69
C VAL A 48 13.14 11.84 6.93
N LYS A 49 12.30 12.42 7.80
CA LYS A 49 11.80 11.72 8.98
C LYS A 49 10.95 10.50 8.62
N ILE A 50 10.16 10.59 7.56
CA ILE A 50 9.36 9.45 7.08
C ILE A 50 10.27 8.31 6.58
N ALA A 51 11.38 8.63 5.93
CA ALA A 51 12.36 7.62 5.52
C ALA A 51 12.98 6.90 6.73
N GLU A 52 13.32 7.64 7.80
CA GLU A 52 13.81 7.05 9.06
C GLU A 52 12.78 6.12 9.70
N VAL A 53 11.51 6.55 9.76
CA VAL A 53 10.40 5.71 10.27
C VAL A 53 10.18 4.48 9.38
N GLN A 54 10.30 4.62 8.06
CA GLN A 54 10.15 3.50 7.13
C GLN A 54 11.26 2.46 7.34
N GLU A 55 12.50 2.89 7.54
CA GLU A 55 13.61 1.99 7.88
C GLU A 55 13.30 1.23 9.17
N LEU A 56 12.89 1.94 10.23
CA LEU A 56 12.51 1.35 11.52
C LEU A 56 11.39 0.30 11.40
N LEU A 57 10.34 0.63 10.65
CA LEU A 57 9.18 -0.24 10.42
C LEU A 57 9.59 -1.57 9.78
N PHE A 58 10.48 -1.53 8.78
CA PHE A 58 10.87 -2.67 7.97
C PHE A 58 12.22 -3.30 8.37
N THR A 59 12.84 -2.89 9.48
CA THR A 59 14.06 -3.51 10.05
C THR A 59 13.98 -5.03 10.18
N ALA A 60 12.81 -5.54 10.60
CA ALA A 60 12.57 -6.97 10.75
C ALA A 60 12.34 -7.71 9.42
N CYS A 61 12.37 -6.99 8.29
CA CYS A 61 12.13 -7.50 6.94
C CYS A 61 13.39 -7.36 6.04
N PRO A 62 14.55 -7.93 6.42
CA PRO A 62 15.83 -7.67 5.74
C PRO A 62 15.89 -8.15 4.29
N LYS A 63 15.00 -9.06 3.89
CA LYS A 63 14.94 -9.60 2.52
C LYS A 63 13.92 -8.87 1.64
N LEU A 64 13.27 -7.83 2.13
CA LEU A 64 12.21 -7.12 1.39
C LEU A 64 12.76 -6.49 0.11
N GLY A 65 13.99 -5.95 0.15
CA GLY A 65 14.70 -5.45 -1.02
C GLY A 65 15.29 -6.53 -1.93
N SER A 66 15.12 -7.82 -1.62
CA SER A 66 15.59 -8.88 -2.51
C SER A 66 14.68 -9.01 -3.73
N GLY A 67 15.28 -9.20 -4.91
CA GLY A 67 14.53 -9.36 -6.17
C GLY A 67 13.54 -10.54 -6.18
N LYS A 68 13.63 -11.45 -5.21
CA LYS A 68 12.69 -12.57 -5.03
C LYS A 68 11.27 -12.11 -4.68
N TYR A 69 11.11 -11.01 -3.95
CA TYR A 69 9.79 -10.53 -3.52
C TYR A 69 9.25 -9.40 -4.42
N ASN A 70 10.08 -8.86 -5.32
CA ASN A 70 9.69 -7.80 -6.25
C ASN A 70 8.96 -6.62 -5.58
N VAL A 71 9.38 -6.26 -4.36
CA VAL A 71 8.82 -5.13 -3.62
C VAL A 71 9.62 -3.88 -4.00
N CYS A 72 8.99 -2.97 -4.73
CA CYS A 72 9.61 -1.69 -5.09
C CYS A 72 9.36 -0.62 -4.02
N GLN A 73 10.17 0.44 -4.05
CA GLN A 73 10.08 1.56 -3.10
C GLN A 73 8.65 2.12 -2.98
N ARG A 74 7.94 2.24 -4.10
CA ARG A 74 6.56 2.75 -4.13
C ARG A 74 5.58 1.93 -3.28
N VAL A 75 5.81 0.63 -3.15
CA VAL A 75 4.99 -0.23 -2.28
C VAL A 75 5.27 0.09 -0.81
N LEU A 76 6.54 0.28 -0.45
CA LEU A 76 6.95 0.65 0.91
C LEU A 76 6.38 2.02 1.28
N ASP A 77 6.50 2.99 0.39
CA ASP A 77 5.97 4.35 0.58
C ASP A 77 4.47 4.32 0.83
N ASN A 78 3.72 3.51 0.07
CA ASN A 78 2.29 3.41 0.25
C ASN A 78 1.91 2.76 1.58
N LEU A 79 2.59 1.68 1.97
CA LEU A 79 2.37 1.04 3.27
C LEU A 79 2.68 1.98 4.44
N THR A 80 3.81 2.70 4.35
CA THR A 80 4.19 3.72 5.34
C THR A 80 3.15 4.83 5.42
N ALA A 81 2.65 5.33 4.28
CA ALA A 81 1.62 6.36 4.25
C ALA A 81 0.34 5.94 4.96
N TYR A 82 -0.14 4.71 4.70
CA TYR A 82 -1.32 4.18 5.37
C TYR A 82 -1.10 3.99 6.88
N LEU A 83 0.08 3.53 7.29
CA LEU A 83 0.41 3.41 8.71
C LEU A 83 0.39 4.76 9.42
N ILE A 84 0.99 5.81 8.82
CA ILE A 84 0.96 7.17 9.36
C ILE A 84 -0.48 7.69 9.43
N LEU A 85 -1.26 7.52 8.36
CA LEU A 85 -2.65 7.98 8.29
C LEU A 85 -3.53 7.34 9.38
N HIS A 86 -3.35 6.05 9.64
CA HIS A 86 -4.17 5.29 10.59
C HIS A 86 -3.60 5.22 12.00
N TYR A 87 -2.38 5.71 12.23
CA TYR A 87 -1.70 5.68 13.52
C TYR A 87 -2.53 6.26 14.68
N PRO A 88 -3.19 7.44 14.56
CA PRO A 88 -3.98 7.99 15.66
C PRO A 88 -5.08 7.04 16.12
N LEU A 89 -5.75 6.38 15.17
CA LEU A 89 -6.79 5.40 15.47
C LEU A 89 -6.21 4.14 16.12
N MET A 90 -5.10 3.61 15.58
CA MET A 90 -4.42 2.44 16.16
C MET A 90 -4.00 2.70 17.61
N LYS A 91 -3.47 3.90 17.90
CA LYS A 91 -3.06 4.30 19.25
C LYS A 91 -4.22 4.37 20.24
N VAL A 92 -5.38 4.90 19.81
CA VAL A 92 -6.58 4.94 20.66
C VAL A 92 -7.12 3.53 20.93
N MET A 93 -7.13 2.66 19.93
CA MET A 93 -7.69 1.32 20.08
C MET A 93 -6.81 0.38 20.91
N HIS A 94 -5.49 0.41 20.70
CA HIS A 94 -4.56 -0.49 21.38
C HIS A 94 -3.18 0.16 21.52
N PRO A 95 -2.98 1.02 22.54
CA PRO A 95 -1.75 1.80 22.70
C PRO A 95 -0.51 0.92 22.94
N GLU A 96 -0.69 -0.23 23.58
CA GLU A 96 0.38 -1.19 23.83
C GLU A 96 0.64 -2.14 22.65
N GLY A 97 0.01 -1.88 21.50
CA GLY A 97 0.12 -2.71 20.31
C GLY A 97 1.53 -2.79 19.74
N PRO A 98 1.95 -3.94 19.18
CA PRO A 98 3.27 -4.09 18.58
C PRO A 98 3.60 -3.00 17.54
N THR A 99 2.61 -2.60 16.73
CA THR A 99 2.77 -1.56 15.72
C THR A 99 2.96 -0.18 16.33
N VAL A 100 2.18 0.17 17.38
CA VAL A 100 2.28 1.46 18.07
C VAL A 100 3.63 1.55 18.78
N LYS A 101 4.02 0.51 19.50
CA LYS A 101 5.34 0.41 20.15
C LYS A 101 6.49 0.59 19.17
N ARG A 102 6.39 0.03 17.96
CA ARG A 102 7.43 0.17 16.94
C ARG A 102 7.49 1.58 16.34
N LEU A 103 6.35 2.26 16.22
CA LEU A 103 6.30 3.64 15.70
C LEU A 103 6.79 4.68 16.71
N GLU A 104 6.75 4.36 18.01
CA GLU A 104 7.17 5.25 19.10
C GLU A 104 8.55 4.90 19.70
N GLN A 105 9.28 3.95 19.09
CA GLN A 105 10.67 3.64 19.44
C GLN A 105 11.60 4.82 19.14
#